data_AF-A0A7C5HS80-F1
#
_entry.id   AF-A0A7C5HS80-F1
#
_cell.length_a   1.000
_cell.length_b   1.000
_cell.length_c   1.000
_cell.angle_alpha   90.00
_cell.angle_beta   90.00
_cell.angle_gamma   90.00
#
_symmetry.space_group_name_H-M   'P 1'
#
loop_
_entity.id
_entity.type
_entity.pdbx_description
1 polymer ?
#
loop_
_entity_poly.entity_id
_entity_poly.type
_entity_poly.pdbx_seq_one_letter_code
_entity_poly.pdbx_strand_id
1 'polypeptide(L)' 'MKAHEIMRRDLSSVEVDTPIAEVIHLMEQSGLASLPVVD' A
#
# COMPACT_ATOMS: atom_id res chain seq x y z
N MET A 1 -5.24 24.25 -4.30
CA MET A 1 -4.54 22.99 -3.99
C MET A 1 -5.55 21.86 -4.05
N LYS A 2 -5.33 20.89 -4.93
CA LYS A 2 -6.15 19.70 -5.15
C LYS A 2 -5.37 18.48 -4.65
N ALA A 3 -6.07 17.42 -4.23
CA ALA A 3 -5.43 16.21 -3.68
C ALA A 3 -4.36 15.60 -4.61
N HIS A 4 -4.64 15.57 -5.92
CA HIS A 4 -3.69 15.06 -6.91
C HIS A 4 -2.37 15.86 -6.96
N GLU A 5 -2.31 17.08 -6.43
CA GLU A 5 -1.08 17.88 -6.44
C GLU A 5 -0.12 17.47 -5.31
N ILE A 6 -0.62 16.83 -4.24
CA ILE A 6 0.17 16.51 -3.03
C ILE A 6 0.21 15.03 -2.67
N MET A 7 -0.62 14.19 -3.31
CA MET A 7 -0.68 12.76 -2.99
C MET A 7 0.60 12.02 -3.40
N ARG A 8 1.00 11.06 -2.57
CA ARG A 8 2.02 10.06 -2.93
C ARG A 8 1.45 9.15 -4.03
N ARG A 9 2.18 8.98 -5.13
CA ARG A 9 1.74 8.18 -6.29
C ARG A 9 2.39 6.81 -6.34
N ASP A 10 3.54 6.66 -5.69
CA ASP A 10 4.29 5.42 -5.63
C ASP A 10 3.90 4.67 -4.35
N LEU A 11 2.89 3.83 -4.48
CA LEU A 11 2.26 3.06 -3.40
C LEU A 11 2.07 1.63 -3.89
N SER A 12 2.39 0.66 -3.03
CA SER A 12 2.05 -0.74 -3.24
C SER A 12 0.65 -1.02 -2.69
N SER A 13 -0.08 -1.93 -3.33
CA SER A 13 -1.38 -2.47 -2.87
C SER A 13 -1.31 -3.99 -2.77
N VAL A 14 -2.33 -4.58 -2.16
CA VAL A 14 -2.52 -6.04 -2.03
C VAL A 14 -3.94 -6.43 -2.39
N GLU A 15 -4.16 -7.68 -2.80
CA GLU A 15 -5.51 -8.23 -3.01
C GLU A 15 -6.11 -8.80 -1.72
N VAL A 16 -7.42 -8.98 -1.70
CA VAL A 16 -8.17 -9.46 -0.52
C VAL A 16 -7.70 -10.81 0.03
N ASP A 17 -7.16 -11.68 -0.83
CA ASP A 17 -6.68 -13.02 -0.49
C ASP A 17 -5.16 -13.07 -0.23
N THR A 18 -4.46 -11.93 -0.31
CA THR A 18 -3.03 -11.84 -0.04
C THR A 18 -2.72 -12.31 1.39
N PRO A 19 -1.84 -13.31 1.59
CA PRO A 19 -1.51 -13.80 2.91
C PRO A 19 -0.92 -12.70 3.81
N ILE A 20 -1.34 -12.67 5.08
CA ILE A 20 -0.89 -11.65 6.05
C ILE A 20 0.65 -11.57 6.14
N ALA A 21 1.35 -12.70 6.02
CA ALA A 21 2.81 -12.71 6.03
C ALA A 21 3.43 -11.89 4.87
N GLU A 22 2.82 -11.94 3.69
CA GLU A 22 3.24 -11.16 2.53
C GLU A 22 2.90 -9.67 2.70
N VAL A 23 1.73 -9.37 3.28
CA VAL A 23 1.33 -7.99 3.64
C VAL A 23 2.37 -7.35 4.57
N ILE A 24 2.76 -8.05 5.64
CA ILE A 24 3.77 -7.57 6.60
C ILE A 24 5.11 -7.33 5.89
N HIS A 25 5.55 -8.30 5.09
CA HIS A 25 6.80 -8.18 4.34
C HIS A 25 6.78 -6.95 3.42
N LEU A 26 5.69 -6.75 2.67
CA LEU A 26 5.54 -5.61 1.77
C LEU A 26 5.49 -4.27 2.50
N MET A 27 4.85 -4.20 3.68
CA MET A 27 4.84 -3.00 4.54
C MET A 27 6.25 -2.64 5.01
N GLU A 28 7.04 -3.63 5.46
CA GLU A 28 8.43 -3.42 5.87
C GLU A 28 9.30 -2.92 4.71
N GLN A 29 9.17 -3.54 3.53
CA GLN A 29 9.96 -3.17 2.35
C GLN A 29 9.60 -1.78 1.80
N SER A 30 8.31 -1.44 1.76
CA SER A 30 7.83 -0.17 1.20
C SER A 30 7.89 1.01 2.18
N GLY A 31 8.24 0.76 3.46
CA GLY A 31 8.23 1.77 4.51
C GLY A 31 6.84 2.35 4.77
N LEU A 32 5.79 1.60 4.45
CA LEU A 32 4.40 2.01 4.56
C LEU A 32 3.78 1.52 5.86
N ALA A 33 3.14 2.44 6.59
CA ALA A 33 2.34 2.09 7.76
C ALA A 33 0.98 1.46 7.40
N SER A 34 0.58 1.53 6.13
CA SER A 34 -0.66 0.92 5.63
C SER A 34 -0.56 0.64 4.12
N LEU A 35 -1.30 -0.37 3.68
CA LEU A 35 -1.45 -0.73 2.27
C LEU A 35 -2.93 -0.66 1.88
N PRO A 36 -3.26 -0.10 0.71
CA PRO A 36 -4.59 -0.26 0.13
C PRO A 36 -4.83 -1.75 -0.18
N VAL A 37 -6.01 -2.25 0.21
CA VAL A 37 -6.52 -3.53 -0.28
C VAL A 37 -7.38 -3.22 -1.50
N VAL A 38 -7.02 -3.79 -2.64
CA VAL A 38 -7.74 -3.69 -3.91
C VAL A 38 -8.29 -5.07 -4.30
N ASP A 39 -8.95 -5.16 -5.46
CA ASP A 39 -9.88 -6.23 -5.86
C ASP A 39 -9.43 -7.69 -5.60
#